data_AF-A0A512PIV2-F1
#
_entry.id   AF-A0A512PIV2-F1
#
_cell.length_a   1.000
_cell.length_b   1.000
_cell.length_c   1.000
_cell.angle_alpha   90.00
_cell.angle_beta   90.00
_cell.angle_gamma   90.00
#
_symmetry.space_group_name_H-M   'P 1'
#
loop_
_entity.id
_entity.type
_entity.pdbx_description
1 polymer ?
#
loop_
_entity_poly.entity_id
_entity_poly.type
_entity_poly.pdbx_seq_one_letter_code
_entity_poly.pdbx_strand_id
1 'polypeptide(L)'
;MSEVRLDQDVLDRRVRRLRENAKFYARAQQELENLMGEQDAAQWSAASPVGAYLKTLGTALAQLQSGLVAMHDTVEAQAEALEGTAAHLTAQDEAVADSLSAVAARSGY
;
A
#
# COMPACT_ATOMS: atom_id res chain seq x y z
N MET A 1 13.94 -10.03 27.44
CA MET A 1 12.77 -9.31 26.88
C MET A 1 13.19 -8.34 25.76
N SER A 2 14.09 -8.72 24.85
CA SER A 2 14.58 -7.84 23.77
C SER A 2 14.25 -8.33 22.35
N GLU A 3 13.72 -9.55 22.20
CA GLU A 3 13.38 -10.12 20.89
C GLU A 3 12.10 -9.53 20.29
N VAL A 4 11.01 -9.43 21.08
CA VAL A 4 9.70 -8.92 20.62
C VAL A 4 9.76 -7.47 20.13
N ARG A 5 10.63 -6.64 20.73
CA ARG A 5 10.76 -5.22 20.38
C ARG A 5 11.40 -5.00 19.00
N LEU A 6 12.25 -5.95 18.55
CA LEU A 6 12.90 -5.84 17.25
C LEU A 6 11.92 -6.11 16.09
N ASP A 7 10.92 -6.99 16.31
CA ASP A 7 9.92 -7.34 15.29
C ASP A 7 8.86 -6.25 15.08
N GLN A 8 8.44 -5.58 16.16
CA GLN A 8 7.42 -4.53 16.07
C GLN A 8 7.95 -3.26 15.39
N ASP A 9 9.19 -2.86 15.67
CA ASP A 9 9.85 -1.73 14.99
C ASP A 9 10.06 -2.00 13.48
N VAL A 10 10.28 -3.26 13.08
CA VAL A 10 10.40 -3.64 11.66
C VAL A 10 9.04 -3.57 10.97
N LEU A 11 7.98 -4.04 11.61
CA LEU A 11 6.61 -3.95 11.12
C LEU A 11 6.17 -2.49 10.95
N ASP A 12 6.38 -1.64 11.95
CA ASP A 12 6.04 -0.23 11.89
C ASP A 12 6.76 0.49 10.73
N ARG A 13 8.04 0.17 10.51
CA ARG A 13 8.80 0.69 9.37
C ARG A 13 8.25 0.23 8.03
N ARG A 14 7.86 -1.05 7.92
CA ARG A 14 7.29 -1.60 6.68
C ARG A 14 5.93 -1.00 6.37
N VAL A 15 5.04 -0.91 7.35
CA VAL A 15 3.72 -0.28 7.23
C VAL A 15 3.86 1.19 6.84
N ARG A 16 4.76 1.94 7.48
CA ARG A 16 5.02 3.33 7.12
C ARG A 16 5.46 3.48 5.66
N ARG A 17 6.36 2.61 5.20
CA ARG A 17 6.84 2.61 3.81
C ARG A 17 5.74 2.25 2.81
N LEU A 18 4.86 1.30 3.14
CA LEU A 18 3.70 0.97 2.29
C LEU A 18 2.74 2.16 2.19
N ARG A 19 2.45 2.85 3.29
CA ARG A 19 1.60 4.06 3.29
C ARG A 19 2.23 5.22 2.52
N GLU A 20 3.55 5.38 2.58
CA GLU A 20 4.28 6.37 1.77
C GLU A 20 4.19 6.04 0.28
N ASN A 21 4.34 4.76 -0.10
CA ASN A 21 4.17 4.31 -1.47
C ASN A 21 2.73 4.51 -1.97
N ALA A 22 1.72 4.19 -1.15
CA ALA A 22 0.32 4.42 -1.49
C ALA A 22 0.05 5.91 -1.79
N LYS A 23 0.56 6.83 -0.95
CA LYS A 23 0.47 8.28 -1.19
C LYS A 23 1.16 8.71 -2.48
N PHE A 24 2.30 8.10 -2.81
CA PHE A 24 2.98 8.36 -4.07
C PHE A 24 2.13 7.93 -5.27
N TYR A 25 1.55 6.73 -5.23
CA TYR A 25 0.67 6.24 -6.30
C TYR A 25 -0.60 7.08 -6.45
N ALA A 26 -1.22 7.50 -5.35
CA ALA A 26 -2.39 8.38 -5.39
C ALA A 26 -2.07 9.74 -6.04
N ARG A 27 -0.89 10.32 -5.76
CA ARG A 27 -0.45 11.55 -6.45
C ARG A 27 -0.21 11.34 -7.93
N ALA A 28 0.49 10.26 -8.29
CA ALA A 28 0.73 9.92 -9.69
C ALA A 28 -0.59 9.72 -10.46
N GLN A 29 -1.58 9.07 -9.84
CA GLN A 29 -2.92 8.92 -10.40
C GLN A 29 -3.59 10.27 -10.64
N GLN A 30 -3.56 11.17 -9.66
CA GLN A 30 -4.16 12.50 -9.77
C GLN A 30 -3.51 13.35 -10.88
N GLU A 31 -2.19 13.28 -11.02
CA GLU A 31 -1.46 13.98 -12.08
C GLU A 31 -1.84 13.46 -13.47
N LEU A 32 -2.04 12.14 -13.61
CA LEU A 32 -2.50 11.54 -14.87
C LEU A 32 -3.94 11.93 -15.21
N GLU A 33 -4.83 11.96 -14.22
CA GLU A 33 -6.21 12.44 -14.41
C GLU A 33 -6.23 13.89 -14.90
N ASN A 34 -5.36 14.74 -14.35
CA ASN A 34 -5.24 16.14 -14.77
C ASN A 34 -4.73 16.23 -16.22
N LEU A 35 -3.68 15.49 -16.58
CA LEU A 35 -3.13 15.45 -17.94
C LEU A 35 -4.16 14.95 -18.96
N MET A 36 -4.93 13.92 -18.61
CA MET A 36 -6.02 13.42 -19.44
C MET A 36 -7.11 14.48 -19.62
N GLY A 37 -7.48 15.20 -18.55
CA GLY A 37 -8.44 16.30 -18.61
C GLY A 37 -7.98 17.47 -19.49
N GLU A 38 -6.70 17.85 -19.41
CA GLU A 38 -6.10 18.87 -20.29
C GLU A 38 -6.08 18.43 -21.76
N GLN A 39 -5.79 17.15 -22.00
CA GLN A 39 -5.83 16.58 -23.33
C GLN A 39 -7.24 16.57 -23.92
N ASP A 40 -8.26 16.20 -23.14
CA ASP A 40 -9.66 16.18 -23.56
C ASP A 40 -10.21 17.59 -23.81
N ALA A 41 -9.78 18.58 -23.02
CA ALA A 41 -10.14 19.98 -23.20
C ALA A 41 -9.51 20.61 -24.46
N ALA A 42 -8.36 20.08 -24.90
CA ALA A 42 -7.66 20.59 -26.07
C ALA A 42 -8.33 20.08 -27.37
N GLN A 43 -8.82 21.00 -28.20
CA GLN A 43 -9.48 20.67 -29.46
C GLN A 43 -8.44 20.35 -30.55
N TRP A 44 -8.04 19.09 -30.63
CA TRP A 44 -7.18 18.58 -31.70
C TRP A 44 -8.01 18.05 -32.86
N SER A 45 -7.60 18.37 -34.10
CA SER A 45 -8.17 17.71 -35.27
C SER A 45 -7.78 16.23 -35.28
N ALA A 46 -8.76 15.34 -35.14
CA ALA A 46 -8.56 13.88 -35.17
C ALA A 46 -8.02 13.36 -36.51
N ALA A 47 -8.15 14.16 -37.59
CA ALA A 47 -7.59 13.85 -38.91
C ALA A 47 -6.09 14.20 -39.02
N SER A 48 -5.53 14.94 -38.06
CA SER A 48 -4.11 15.26 -38.04
C SER A 48 -3.29 14.12 -37.42
N PRO A 49 -2.06 13.85 -37.91
CA PRO A 49 -1.15 12.89 -37.29
C PRO A 49 -0.89 13.19 -35.80
N VAL A 50 -0.89 14.49 -35.42
CA VAL A 50 -0.75 14.94 -34.03
C VAL A 50 -1.96 14.53 -33.19
N GLY A 51 -3.18 14.71 -33.70
CA GLY A 51 -4.41 14.29 -33.01
C GLY A 51 -4.48 12.77 -32.82
N ALA A 52 -4.05 11.99 -33.81
CA ALA A 52 -3.97 10.52 -33.71
C ALA A 52 -2.91 10.06 -32.69
N TYR A 53 -1.76 10.73 -32.65
CA TYR A 53 -0.70 10.47 -31.68
C TYR A 53 -1.16 10.78 -30.25
N LEU A 54 -1.80 11.93 -30.04
CA LEU A 54 -2.36 12.31 -28.74
C LEU A 54 -3.42 11.31 -28.27
N LYS A 55 -4.34 10.86 -29.15
CA LYS A 55 -5.32 9.82 -28.78
C LYS A 55 -4.66 8.53 -28.28
N THR A 56 -3.56 8.12 -28.91
CA THR A 56 -2.76 6.97 -28.45
C THR A 56 -2.14 7.23 -27.08
N LEU A 57 -1.57 8.41 -26.86
CA LEU A 57 -1.06 8.84 -25.55
C LEU A 57 -2.15 8.82 -24.47
N GLY A 58 -3.33 9.37 -24.75
CA GLY A 58 -4.47 9.37 -23.81
C GLY A 58 -4.91 7.95 -23.44
N THR A 59 -4.87 7.02 -24.39
CA THR A 59 -5.14 5.60 -24.12
C THR A 59 -4.08 4.96 -23.22
N ALA A 60 -2.79 5.25 -23.47
CA ALA A 60 -1.69 4.78 -22.64
C ALA A 60 -1.74 5.38 -21.22
N LEU A 61 -2.10 6.66 -21.08
CA LEU A 61 -2.30 7.34 -19.81
C LEU A 61 -3.44 6.69 -19.00
N ALA A 62 -4.57 6.39 -19.64
CA ALA A 62 -5.69 5.71 -18.99
C ALA A 62 -5.29 4.29 -18.49
N GLN A 63 -4.51 3.55 -19.28
CA GLN A 63 -3.98 2.24 -18.86
C GLN A 63 -3.01 2.37 -17.68
N LEU A 64 -2.13 3.38 -17.71
CA LEU A 64 -1.20 3.66 -16.61
C LEU A 64 -1.95 4.01 -15.31
N GLN A 65 -2.98 4.87 -15.41
CA GLN A 65 -3.84 5.24 -14.29
C GLN A 65 -4.51 4.00 -13.68
N SER A 66 -5.10 3.13 -14.51
CA SER A 66 -5.71 1.89 -14.04
C SER A 66 -4.69 0.96 -13.35
N GLY A 67 -3.47 0.88 -13.86
CA GLY A 67 -2.40 0.11 -13.24
C GLY A 67 -1.98 0.65 -11.88
N LEU A 68 -1.93 1.97 -11.73
CA LEU A 68 -1.59 2.63 -10.47
C LEU A 68 -2.67 2.41 -9.40
N VAL A 69 -3.95 2.47 -9.76
CA VAL A 69 -5.06 2.13 -8.85
C VAL A 69 -4.91 0.70 -8.35
N ALA A 70 -4.70 -0.26 -9.25
CA ALA A 70 -4.52 -1.66 -8.86
C ALA A 70 -3.29 -1.87 -7.95
N MET A 71 -2.19 -1.15 -8.21
CA MET A 71 -1.01 -1.18 -7.35
C MET A 71 -1.28 -0.58 -5.98
N HIS A 72 -1.98 0.56 -5.91
CA HIS A 72 -2.39 1.19 -4.66
C HIS A 72 -3.20 0.21 -3.80
N ASP A 73 -4.26 -0.37 -4.37
CA ASP A 73 -5.14 -1.30 -3.67
C ASP A 73 -4.39 -2.55 -3.18
N THR A 74 -3.46 -3.06 -3.99
CA THR A 74 -2.61 -4.20 -3.61
C THR A 74 -1.69 -3.84 -2.43
N VAL A 75 -1.07 -2.67 -2.45
CA VAL A 75 -0.18 -2.20 -1.38
C VAL A 75 -0.94 -1.96 -0.08
N GLU A 76 -2.15 -1.40 -0.17
CA GLU A 76 -3.00 -1.17 0.99
C GLU A 76 -3.46 -2.49 1.61
N ALA A 77 -3.95 -3.44 0.81
CA ALA A 77 -4.32 -4.77 1.28
C ALA A 77 -3.14 -5.52 1.93
N GLN A 78 -1.92 -5.39 1.39
CA GLN A 78 -0.72 -5.95 1.99
C GLN A 78 -0.37 -5.30 3.34
N ALA A 79 -0.57 -3.98 3.47
CA ALA A 79 -0.36 -3.28 4.73
C ALA A 79 -1.35 -3.77 5.80
N GLU A 80 -2.63 -3.89 5.46
CA GLU A 80 -3.66 -4.42 6.37
C GLU A 80 -3.37 -5.86 6.80
N ALA A 81 -2.96 -6.73 5.87
CA ALA A 81 -2.61 -8.11 6.18
C ALA A 81 -1.41 -8.23 7.14
N LEU A 82 -0.40 -7.35 6.97
CA LEU A 82 0.75 -7.29 7.87
C LEU A 82 0.35 -6.79 9.26
N GLU A 83 -0.49 -5.76 9.35
CA GLU A 83 -1.02 -5.25 10.62
C GLU A 83 -1.82 -6.34 11.37
N GLY A 84 -2.69 -7.07 10.66
CA GLY A 84 -3.46 -8.17 11.24
C GLY A 84 -2.58 -9.34 11.72
N THR A 85 -1.56 -9.71 10.94
CA THR A 85 -0.61 -10.76 11.31
C THR A 85 0.20 -10.36 12.54
N ALA A 86 0.64 -9.10 12.61
CA ALA A 86 1.37 -8.57 13.76
C ALA A 86 0.52 -8.65 15.04
N ALA A 87 -0.73 -8.18 14.98
CA ALA A 87 -1.66 -8.23 16.10
C ALA A 87 -1.90 -9.68 16.58
N HIS A 88 -2.01 -10.62 15.65
CA HIS A 88 -2.18 -12.03 15.98
C HIS A 88 -0.96 -12.62 16.71
N LEU A 89 0.26 -12.33 16.24
CA LEU A 89 1.49 -12.79 16.87
C LEU A 89 1.66 -12.19 18.27
N THR A 90 1.38 -10.89 18.45
CA THR A 90 1.40 -10.24 19.76
C THR A 90 0.44 -10.93 20.74
N ALA A 91 -0.79 -11.25 20.31
CA ALA A 91 -1.75 -11.95 21.15
C ALA A 91 -1.31 -13.38 21.51
N GLN A 92 -0.64 -14.09 20.60
CA GLN A 92 -0.06 -15.41 20.89
C GLN A 92 1.07 -15.32 21.92
N ASP A 93 1.98 -14.35 21.76
CA ASP A 93 3.10 -14.15 22.68
C ASP A 93 2.61 -13.82 24.10
N GLU A 94 1.58 -12.97 24.23
CA GLU A 94 0.94 -12.66 25.51
C GLU A 94 0.32 -13.92 26.14
N ALA A 95 -0.42 -14.71 25.37
CA ALA A 95 -1.04 -15.94 25.87
C ALA A 95 -0.01 -16.99 26.32
N VAL A 96 1.12 -17.09 25.63
CA VAL A 96 2.24 -17.96 26.02
C VAL A 96 2.90 -17.45 27.30
N ALA A 97 3.14 -16.14 27.42
CA ALA A 97 3.70 -15.53 28.62
C ALA A 97 2.82 -15.75 29.86
N ASP A 98 1.50 -15.59 29.72
CA ASP A 98 0.53 -15.87 30.77
C ASP A 98 0.53 -17.35 31.18
N SER A 99 0.57 -18.24 30.18
CA SER A 99 0.62 -19.69 30.42
C SER A 99 1.89 -20.11 31.17
N LEU A 100 3.05 -19.58 30.76
CA LEU A 100 4.33 -19.83 31.44
C LEU A 100 4.33 -19.29 32.87
N SER A 101 3.78 -18.08 33.08
CA SER A 101 3.64 -17.49 34.42
C SER A 101 2.74 -18.33 35.33
N ALA A 102 1.63 -18.85 34.79
CA ALA A 102 0.72 -19.72 35.53
C ALA A 102 1.32 -21.11 35.85
N VAL A 103 2.25 -21.60 35.03
CA VAL A 103 3.01 -22.84 35.29
C VAL A 103 4.08 -22.60 36.36
N ALA A 104 4.82 -21.49 36.28
CA ALA A 104 5.81 -21.10 37.29
C ALA A 104 5.18 -20.97 38.68
N ALA A 105 4.06 -20.24 38.78
CA ALA A 105 3.32 -20.07 40.03
C ALA A 105 2.80 -21.39 40.63
N ARG A 106 2.43 -22.36 39.78
CA ARG A 106 2.02 -23.71 40.23
C ARG A 106 3.18 -24.60 40.66
N SER A 107 4.39 -24.31 40.19
CA SER A 107 5.59 -25.13 40.42
C SER A 107 6.38 -24.69 41.65
N GLY A 108 5.94 -23.65 42.36
CA GLY A 108 6.53 -23.22 43.64
C GLY A 108 7.88 -22.50 43.53
N TYR A 109 8.14 -21.85 42.38
CA TYR A 109 9.21 -20.87 42.21
C TYR A 109 8.66 -19.45 42.30
#